data_AF-A0A7U3GRB4-F1
#
_entry.id   AF-A0A7U3GRB4-F1
#
_cell.length_a   1.000
_cell.length_b   1.000
_cell.length_c   1.000
_cell.angle_alpha   90.00
_cell.angle_beta   90.00
_cell.angle_gamma   90.00
#
_symmetry.space_group_name_H-M   'P 1'
#
loop_
_entity.id
_entity.type
_entity.pdbx_description
1 polymer ?
#
loop_
_entity_poly.entity_id
_entity_poly.type
_entity_poly.pdbx_seq_one_letter_code
_entity_poly.pdbx_strand_id
1 'polypeptide(L)'
;MDQQFLTLDRFIQKPLTRRTEKFIQLCELYRSVNSRYPESPFLVFDFIHEKVLPFELRHFKMLSQNQITTAFWKWQRIMGIATVHA
;
A
#
# COMPACT_ATOMS: atom_id res chain seq x y z
N MET A 1 -22.50 -19.03 -27.16
CA MET A 1 -21.66 -19.47 -26.03
C MET A 1 -20.29 -18.85 -26.24
N ASP A 2 -20.03 -17.69 -25.65
CA ASP A 2 -18.75 -17.00 -25.82
C ASP A 2 -17.70 -17.63 -24.93
N GLN A 3 -16.79 -18.37 -25.56
CA GLN A 3 -15.58 -18.92 -24.96
C GLN A 3 -14.67 -17.75 -24.58
N GLN A 4 -14.74 -17.29 -23.33
CA GLN A 4 -13.74 -16.39 -22.77
C GLN A 4 -12.40 -17.14 -22.69
N PHE A 5 -11.51 -16.89 -23.65
CA PHE A 5 -10.11 -17.32 -23.56
C PHE A 5 -9.50 -16.72 -22.29
N LEU A 6 -9.18 -17.58 -21.33
CA LEU A 6 -8.35 -17.25 -20.17
C LEU A 6 -6.94 -16.99 -20.70
N THR A 7 -6.63 -15.74 -21.05
CA THR A 7 -5.31 -15.36 -21.53
C THR A 7 -4.28 -15.48 -20.40
N LEU A 8 -3.06 -15.91 -20.77
CA LEU A 8 -1.90 -16.03 -19.87
C LEU A 8 -1.59 -14.74 -19.10
N ASP A 9 -2.05 -13.58 -19.60
CA ASP A 9 -1.99 -12.29 -18.91
C ASP A 9 -2.63 -12.29 -17.52
N ARG A 10 -3.57 -13.20 -17.24
CA ARG A 10 -4.15 -13.36 -15.89
C ARG A 10 -3.18 -13.96 -14.87
N PHE A 11 -2.13 -14.66 -15.31
CA PHE A 11 -1.17 -15.34 -14.44
C PHE A 11 0.14 -14.57 -14.24
N ILE A 12 0.44 -13.60 -15.12
CA ILE A 12 1.61 -12.74 -14.96
C ILE A 12 1.24 -11.66 -13.94
N GLN A 13 1.59 -11.87 -12.68
CA GLN A 13 1.56 -10.81 -11.68
C GLN A 13 2.40 -9.65 -12.20
N LYS A 14 1.75 -8.55 -12.59
CA LYS A 14 2.46 -7.34 -13.04
C LYS A 14 3.42 -6.93 -11.92
N PRO A 15 4.69 -6.62 -12.25
CA PRO A 15 5.65 -6.20 -11.23
C PRO A 15 5.10 -4.98 -10.50
N LEU A 16 5.29 -4.95 -9.18
CA LEU A 16 4.89 -3.82 -8.37
C LEU A 16 5.65 -2.57 -8.84
N THR A 17 4.98 -1.42 -8.83
CA THR A 17 5.68 -0.17 -9.10
C THR A 17 6.59 0.14 -7.91
N ARG A 18 7.75 0.75 -8.16
CA ARG A 18 8.69 1.19 -7.10
C ARG A 18 8.01 1.95 -5.96
N ARG A 19 7.02 2.79 -6.28
CA ARG A 19 6.21 3.52 -5.28
C ARG A 19 5.39 2.58 -4.39
N THR A 20 4.86 1.50 -4.96
CA THR A 20 4.09 0.48 -4.22
C THR A 20 5.01 -0.31 -3.30
N GLU A 21 6.19 -0.72 -3.77
CA GLU A 21 7.20 -1.40 -2.95
C GLU A 21 7.65 -0.52 -1.78
N LYS A 22 7.93 0.76 -2.03
CA LYS A 22 8.27 1.71 -0.96
C LYS A 22 7.11 1.94 0.02
N PHE A 23 5.86 1.88 -0.45
CA PHE A 23 4.71 1.99 0.45
C PHE A 23 4.54 0.73 1.31
N ILE A 24 4.81 -0.46 0.77
CA ILE A 24 4.88 -1.71 1.56
C ILE A 24 5.94 -1.56 2.66
N GLN A 25 7.14 -1.09 2.32
CA GLN A 25 8.21 -0.85 3.30
C GLN A 25 7.79 0.15 4.39
N LEU A 26 7.03 1.19 4.02
CA LEU A 26 6.47 2.12 5.00
C LEU A 26 5.47 1.44 5.95
N CYS A 27 4.59 0.57 5.45
CA CYS A 27 3.66 -0.19 6.28
C CYS A 27 4.37 -1.23 7.17
N GLU A 28 5.46 -1.84 6.71
CA GLU A 28 6.31 -2.71 7.54
C GLU A 28 7.02 -1.92 8.64
N LEU A 29 7.51 -0.72 8.33
CA LEU A 29 8.08 0.20 9.33
C LEU A 29 7.02 0.62 10.36
N TYR A 30 5.78 0.88 9.92
CA TYR A 30 4.68 1.13 10.84
C TYR A 30 4.47 -0.07 11.77
N ARG A 31 4.46 -1.30 11.22
CA ARG A 31 4.27 -2.53 11.99
C ARG A 31 5.40 -2.77 12.98
N SER A 32 6.65 -2.52 12.63
CA SER A 32 7.77 -2.72 13.55
C SER A 32 7.71 -1.78 14.75
N VAL A 33 7.16 -0.57 14.57
CA VAL A 33 6.99 0.42 15.65
C VAL A 33 5.74 0.15 16.49
N ASN A 34 4.63 -0.27 15.87
CA ASN A 34 3.32 -0.36 16.53
C ASN A 34 2.87 -1.80 16.82
N SER A 35 3.67 -2.82 16.48
CA SER A 35 3.36 -4.25 16.57
C SER A 35 2.12 -4.72 15.76
N ARG A 36 1.54 -3.85 14.92
CA ARG A 36 0.38 -4.13 14.07
C ARG A 36 0.45 -3.36 12.76
N TYR A 37 -0.21 -3.87 11.72
CA TYR A 37 -0.36 -3.14 10.46
C TYR A 37 -1.33 -1.96 10.62
N PRO A 38 -1.22 -0.92 9.78
CA PRO A 38 -2.15 0.19 9.80
C PRO A 38 -3.53 -0.27 9.30
N GLU A 39 -4.56 -0.01 10.10
CA GLU A 39 -5.96 -0.37 9.78
C GLU A 39 -6.66 0.71 8.95
N SER A 40 -6.05 1.89 8.82
CA SER A 40 -6.64 3.06 8.20
C SER A 40 -5.59 3.94 7.54
N PRO A 41 -5.92 4.61 6.41
CA PRO A 41 -5.00 5.53 5.74
C PRO A 41 -4.66 6.76 6.60
N PHE A 42 -5.54 7.14 7.53
CA PHE A 42 -5.31 8.24 8.48
C PHE A 42 -4.11 7.93 9.39
N LEU A 43 -4.05 6.70 9.92
CA LEU A 43 -2.94 6.25 10.77
C LEU A 43 -1.60 6.25 10.04
N VAL A 44 -1.60 5.95 8.73
CA VAL A 44 -0.38 6.02 7.90
C VAL A 44 0.04 7.47 7.70
N PHE A 45 -0.91 8.36 7.41
CA PHE A 45 -0.64 9.77 7.22
C PHE A 45 -0.04 10.41 8.48
N ASP A 46 -0.64 10.15 9.64
CA ASP A 46 -0.16 10.65 10.94
C ASP A 46 1.24 10.11 11.24
N PHE A 47 1.46 8.80 11.04
CA PHE A 47 2.76 8.17 11.21
C PHE A 47 3.86 8.79 10.35
N ILE A 48 3.56 9.07 9.08
CA ILE A 48 4.51 9.73 8.15
C ILE A 48 4.93 11.09 8.70
N HIS A 49 4.02 11.85 9.29
CA HIS A 49 4.29 13.23 9.73
C HIS A 49 4.95 13.26 11.11
N GLU A 50 4.52 12.41 12.03
CA GLU A 50 5.02 12.36 13.41
C GLU A 50 6.39 11.68 13.53
N LYS A 51 6.67 10.64 12.74
CA LYS A 51 7.90 9.86 12.87
C LYS A 51 9.02 10.39 11.97
N VAL A 52 10.25 10.14 12.41
CA VAL A 52 11.45 10.32 11.59
C VAL A 52 11.56 9.13 10.65
N LEU A 53 11.37 9.38 9.35
CA LEU A 53 11.44 8.34 8.34
C LEU A 53 12.87 8.14 7.83
N PRO A 54 13.26 6.89 7.50
CA PRO A 54 14.45 6.58 6.72
C PRO A 54 14.49 7.40 5.43
N PHE A 55 15.69 7.76 4.97
CA PHE A 55 15.89 8.64 3.80
C PHE A 55 15.04 8.24 2.59
N GLU A 56 15.01 6.95 2.28
CA GLU A 56 14.27 6.37 1.16
C GLU A 56 12.74 6.49 1.26
N LEU A 57 12.19 6.70 2.46
CA LEU A 57 10.75 6.87 2.71
C LEU A 57 10.35 8.33 2.95
N ARG A 58 11.31 9.26 3.07
CA ARG A 58 11.01 10.68 3.36
C ARG A 58 10.15 11.35 2.30
N HIS A 59 10.21 10.89 1.06
CA HIS A 59 9.36 11.39 -0.02
C HIS A 59 7.86 11.27 0.27
N PHE A 60 7.45 10.34 1.15
CA PHE A 60 6.05 10.22 1.59
C PHE A 60 5.55 11.43 2.39
N LYS A 61 6.43 12.20 3.06
CA LYS A 61 6.05 13.45 3.75
C LYS A 61 5.59 14.56 2.80
N MET A 62 5.92 14.47 1.51
CA MET A 62 5.49 15.44 0.50
C MET A 62 4.15 15.08 -0.14
N LEU A 63 3.59 13.91 0.17
CA LEU A 63 2.34 13.46 -0.43
C LEU A 63 1.15 14.03 0.33
N SER A 64 0.12 14.39 -0.42
CA SER A 64 -1.16 14.76 0.19
C SER A 64 -1.83 13.55 0.83
N GLN A 65 -2.72 13.80 1.79
CA GLN A 65 -3.50 12.76 2.43
C GLN A 65 -4.25 11.88 1.42
N ASN A 66 -4.85 12.47 0.37
CA ASN A 66 -5.52 11.73 -0.70
C ASN A 66 -4.57 10.78 -1.47
N GLN A 67 -3.33 11.20 -1.69
CA GLN A 67 -2.32 10.37 -2.34
C GLN A 67 -1.88 9.19 -1.43
N ILE A 68 -1.82 9.42 -0.11
CA ILE A 68 -1.56 8.36 0.87
C ILE A 68 -2.73 7.39 0.96
N THR A 69 -3.96 7.90 1.01
CA THR A 69 -5.20 7.09 0.98
C THR A 69 -5.26 6.18 -0.25
N THR A 70 -4.92 6.71 -1.42
CA THR A 70 -4.89 5.93 -2.67
C THR A 70 -3.85 4.81 -2.61
N ALA A 71 -2.65 5.12 -2.09
CA ALA A 71 -1.59 4.13 -1.93
C ALA A 71 -1.95 3.05 -0.90
N PHE A 72 -2.63 3.43 0.18
CA PHE A 72 -3.13 2.53 1.22
C PHE A 72 -4.12 1.50 0.66
N TRP A 73 -5.16 1.95 -0.06
CA TRP A 73 -6.14 1.01 -0.62
C TRP A 73 -5.52 0.08 -1.66
N LYS A 74 -4.54 0.58 -2.43
CA LYS A 74 -3.77 -0.26 -3.35
C LYS A 74 -2.97 -1.32 -2.59
N TRP A 75 -2.31 -0.93 -1.51
CA TRP A 75 -1.56 -1.83 -0.64
C TRP A 75 -2.45 -2.89 0.00
N GLN A 76 -3.58 -2.51 0.59
CA GLN A 76 -4.52 -3.48 1.18
C GLN A 76 -5.03 -4.50 0.17
N ARG A 77 -5.32 -4.07 -1.06
CA ARG A 77 -5.73 -4.97 -2.16
C ARG A 77 -4.62 -5.97 -2.50
N ILE A 78 -3.35 -5.53 -2.52
CA ILE A 78 -2.20 -6.39 -2.82
C ILE A 78 -1.97 -7.42 -1.71
N MET A 79 -2.09 -7.00 -0.45
CA MET A 79 -1.89 -7.87 0.71
C MET A 79 -3.04 -8.86 0.93
N GLY A 80 -4.13 -8.77 0.15
CA GLY A 80 -5.33 -9.58 0.36
C GLY A 80 -6.09 -9.23 1.65
N ILE A 81 -5.83 -8.05 2.24
CA ILE A 81 -6.43 -7.59 3.50
C ILE A 81 -7.79 -6.90 3.26
N ALA A 82 -8.23 -6.77 2.01
CA ALA A 82 -9.57 -6.29 1.71
C ALA A 82 -10.61 -7.32 2.18
N THR A 83 -11.05 -7.21 3.44
CA THR A 83 -12.39 -7.64 3.83
C THR A 83 -13.37 -6.92 2.91
N VAL A 84 -14.10 -7.73 2.16
CA VAL A 84 -15.14 -7.33 1.24
C VAL A 84 -16.21 -6.56 2.02
N HIS A 85 -16.11 -5.24 2.08
CA HIS A 85 -17.28 -4.39 2.29
C HIS A 85 -17.70 -3.89 0.91
N ALA A 86 -18.41 -4.79 0.22
CA ALA A 86 -19.34 -4.47 -0.84
C ALA A 86 -20.59 -3.83 -0.24
#